data_AF-A0AAV7PS92-F1
#
_entry.id   AF-A0AAV7PS92-F1
#
_cell.length_a   1.000
_cell.length_b   1.000
_cell.length_c   1.000
_cell.angle_alpha   90.00
_cell.angle_beta   90.00
_cell.angle_gamma   90.00
#
_symmetry.space_group_name_H-M   'P 1'
#
loop_
_entity.id
_entity.type
_entity.pdbx_description
1 polymer ?
#
loop_
_entity_poly.entity_id
_entity_poly.type
_entity_poly.pdbx_seq_one_letter_code
_entity_poly.pdbx_strand_id
1 'polypeptide(L)' 'LSSYNLAESRATLTAQHDSTQQQIFVGTNLVEPWCAQVGSLYMALGEVELPE' A
#
# COMPACT_ATOMS: atom_id res chain seq x y z
N LEU A 1 -1.32 6.40 -1.76
CA LEU A 1 -0.08 5.72 -2.18
C LEU A 1 1.09 6.65 -2.01
N SER A 2 2.00 6.36 -1.08
CA SER A 2 3.24 7.14 -0.91
C SER A 2 4.38 6.61 -1.76
N SER A 3 4.45 5.29 -1.97
CA SER A 3 5.48 4.62 -2.76
C SER A 3 5.01 3.26 -3.24
N TYR A 4 5.64 2.75 -4.30
CA TYR A 4 5.43 1.41 -4.82
C TYR A 4 6.78 0.81 -5.22
N ASN A 5 7.13 -0.34 -4.63
CA ASN A 5 8.30 -1.11 -5.01
C ASN A 5 7.87 -2.30 -5.87
N LEU A 6 8.15 -2.22 -7.16
CA LEU A 6 7.82 -3.27 -8.12
C LEU A 6 8.62 -4.57 -7.88
N ALA A 7 9.88 -4.48 -7.43
CA ALA A 7 10.72 -5.65 -7.22
C ALA A 7 10.22 -6.53 -6.06
N GLU A 8 9.49 -5.93 -5.12
CA GLU A 8 8.91 -6.62 -3.95
C GLU A 8 7.40 -6.78 -4.07
N SER A 9 6.80 -6.37 -5.21
CA SER A 9 5.35 -6.25 -5.40
C SER A 9 4.66 -5.64 -4.16
N ARG A 10 5.17 -4.49 -3.70
CA ARG A 10 4.76 -3.88 -2.43
C ARG A 10 4.41 -2.41 -2.57
N ALA A 11 3.18 -2.05 -2.24
CA ALA A 11 2.71 -0.68 -2.13
C ALA A 11 2.73 -0.20 -0.68
N THR A 12 3.12 1.05 -0.46
CA THR A 12 2.96 1.72 0.84
C THR A 12 1.83 2.73 0.74
N LEU A 13 0.81 2.55 1.57
CA LEU A 13 -0.26 3.54 1.75
C LEU A 13 -0.02 4.27 3.05
N THR A 14 -0.21 5.58 3.00
CA THR A 14 -0.15 6.43 4.19
C THR A 14 -1.47 7.14 4.39
N ALA A 15 -1.85 7.29 5.64
CA ALA A 15 -3.02 8.04 6.06
C ALA A 15 -2.62 8.95 7.23
N GLN A 16 -3.21 10.13 7.32
CA GLN A 16 -3.05 10.99 8.48
C GLN A 16 -4.18 10.68 9.47
N HIS A 17 -3.80 10.40 10.71
CA HIS A 17 -4.71 10.36 11.84
C HIS A 17 -4.21 11.39 12.85
N ASP A 18 -4.94 12.48 13.00
CA ASP A 18 -4.49 13.69 13.70
C ASP A 18 -3.14 14.18 13.18
N SER A 19 -2.19 14.49 14.07
CA SER A 19 -0.82 14.88 13.72
C SER A 19 0.11 13.68 13.49
N THR A 20 -0.44 12.45 13.41
CA THR A 20 0.35 11.23 13.20
C THR A 20 0.15 10.68 11.79
N GLN A 21 1.25 10.26 11.16
CA GLN A 21 1.19 9.57 9.87
C GLN A 21 1.21 8.07 10.10
N GLN A 22 0.11 7.41 9.77
CA GLN A 22 -0.01 5.96 9.79
C GLN A 22 0.41 5.40 8.43
N GLN A 23 1.09 4.25 8.44
CA GLN A 23 1.54 3.58 7.22
C GLN A 23 1.07 2.14 7.24
N ILE A 24 0.65 1.64 6.08
CA ILE A 24 0.33 0.24 5.85
C ILE A 24 1.05 -0.26 4.60
N PHE A 25 1.47 -1.52 4.64
CA PHE A 25 2.08 -2.22 3.51
C PHE A 25 1.02 -3.11 2.86
N VAL A 26 0.97 -3.11 1.53
CA VAL A 26 0.03 -3.89 0.74
C VAL A 26 0.81 -4.68 -0.29
N GLY A 27 0.68 -6.00 -0.26
CA GLY A 27 1.16 -6.86 -1.34
C GLY A 27 0.31 -6.68 -2.60
N THR A 28 0.95 -6.57 -3.76
CA THR A 28 0.28 -6.29 -5.04
C THR A 28 0.39 -7.42 -6.06
N ASN A 29 0.97 -8.57 -5.69
CA ASN A 29 1.20 -9.71 -6.58
C ASN A 29 -0.06 -10.18 -7.33
N LEU A 30 -1.24 -10.05 -6.71
CA LEU A 30 -2.52 -10.51 -7.28
C LEU A 30 -3.23 -9.49 -8.18
N VAL A 31 -2.76 -8.24 -8.20
CA VAL A 31 -3.40 -7.15 -8.94
C VAL A 31 -2.47 -6.54 -9.98
N GLU A 32 -1.28 -7.09 -10.16
CA GLU A 32 -0.33 -6.68 -11.19
C GLU A 32 -0.70 -7.25 -12.58
N PRO A 33 -0.53 -6.47 -13.66
CA PRO A 33 -0.08 -5.08 -13.69
C PRO A 33 -1.20 -4.09 -13.33
N TRP A 34 -0.86 -3.00 -12.65
CA TRP A 34 -1.79 -1.91 -12.35
C TRP A 34 -1.12 -0.53 -12.47
N CYS A 35 -1.93 0.52 -12.61
CA CYS A 35 -1.42 1.89 -12.73
C CYS A 35 -1.22 2.53 -11.34
N ALA A 36 0.01 2.48 -10.85
CA ALA A 36 0.40 3.08 -9.58
C ALA A 36 0.57 4.60 -9.69
N GLN A 37 -0.30 5.36 -9.03
CA GLN A 37 -0.28 6.82 -9.01
C GLN A 37 0.07 7.33 -7.61
N VAL A 38 1.30 7.81 -7.44
CA VAL A 38 1.78 8.39 -6.18
C VAL A 38 0.96 9.64 -5.83
N GLY A 39 0.61 9.78 -4.54
CA GLY A 39 -0.18 10.89 -4.02
C GLY A 39 -1.70 10.69 -4.12
N SER A 40 -2.18 9.65 -4.81
CA SER A 40 -3.61 9.34 -4.87
C SER A 40 -4.09 8.48 -3.70
N LEU A 41 -5.39 8.55 -3.40
CA LEU A 41 -6.06 7.69 -2.43
C LEU A 41 -6.35 6.32 -3.05
N TYR A 42 -6.24 5.27 -2.24
CA TYR A 42 -6.47 3.89 -2.66
C TYR A 42 -7.29 3.13 -1.63
N MET A 43 -8.08 2.19 -2.11
CA MET A 43 -8.75 1.17 -1.31
C MET A 43 -8.08 -0.16 -1.62
N ALA A 44 -7.64 -0.87 -0.57
CA ALA A 44 -7.10 -2.23 -0.68
C ALA A 44 -8.09 -3.20 -0.03
N LEU A 45 -8.33 -4.32 -0.70
CA LEU A 45 -9.13 -5.42 -0.18
C LEU A 45 -8.30 -6.69 -0.25
N GLY A 46 -8.17 -7.38 0.88
CA GLY A 46 -7.35 -8.58 1.01
C GLY A 46 -7.30 -9.05 2.46
N GLU A 47 -6.35 -9.91 2.74
CA GLU A 47 -6.10 -10.48 4.06
C GLU A 47 -4.99 -9.69 4.77
N VAL A 48 -5.03 -9.69 6.11
CA VAL A 48 -3.94 -9.13 6.92
C VAL A 48 -3.00 -10.27 7.28
N GLU A 49 -1.76 -10.20 6.81
CA GLU A 49 -0.70 -11.11 7.25
C GLU A 49 -0.27 -10.73 8.67
N LEU A 50 -0.25 -11.71 9.56
CA LEU A 50 0.29 -11.54 10.90
C LEU A 50 1.82 -11.72 10.86
N PRO A 51 2.58 -10.97 11.67
CA PRO A 51 4.00 -11.26 11.85
C PRO A 51 4.16 -12.70 12.35
N GLU A 52 5.07 -13.47 11.72
CA GLU A 52 5.52 -14.77 12.24
C GLU A 52 6.28 -14.62 13.57
#